data_AF-A0A645F5D3-F1
#
_entry.id   AF-A0A645F5D3-F1
#
_cell.length_a   1.000
_cell.length_b   1.000
_cell.length_c   1.000
_cell.angle_alpha   90.00
_cell.angle_beta   90.00
_cell.angle_gamma   90.00
#
_symmetry.space_group_name_H-M   'P 1'
#
loop_
_entity.id
_entity.type
_entity.pdbx_description
1 polymer ?
#
loop_
_entity_poly.entity_id
_entity_poly.type
_entity_poly.pdbx_seq_one_letter_code
_entity_poly.pdbx_strand_id
1 'polypeptide(L)' 'MEEVLCSIEIIKENNDFVAKIQSDLGGIREYRSAYFEDVLDQFVIDLQEEFESI' A
#
# COMPACT_ATOMS: atom_id res chain seq x y z
N MET A 1 -10.46 13.75 -17.12
CA MET A 1 -9.97 12.36 -17.10
C MET A 1 -9.64 12.09 -15.66
N GLU A 2 -10.23 11.09 -15.03
CA GLU A 2 -9.81 10.71 -13.67
C GLU A 2 -8.43 10.06 -13.78
N GLU A 3 -7.49 10.55 -12.99
CA GLU A 3 -6.15 10.01 -12.88
C GLU A 3 -6.12 8.98 -11.75
N VAL A 4 -5.58 7.80 -12.03
CA VAL A 4 -5.41 6.77 -11.01
C VAL A 4 -4.15 7.10 -10.23
N LEU A 5 -4.29 7.51 -8.97
CA LEU A 5 -3.15 7.87 -8.13
C LEU A 5 -2.33 6.66 -7.68
N CYS A 6 -3.01 5.54 -7.38
CA CYS A 6 -2.36 4.28 -7.02
C CYS A 6 -3.30 3.08 -7.24
N SER A 7 -2.71 1.90 -7.35
CA SER A 7 -3.36 0.60 -7.28
C SER A 7 -2.94 -0.11 -5.99
N ILE A 8 -3.90 -0.72 -5.30
CA ILE A 8 -3.69 -1.43 -4.04
C ILE A 8 -4.28 -2.83 -4.17
N GLU A 9 -3.46 -3.86 -3.96
CA GLU A 9 -3.89 -5.24 -3.88
C GLU A 9 -3.57 -5.79 -2.49
N ILE A 10 -4.56 -6.37 -1.81
CA ILE A 10 -4.38 -6.98 -0.49
C ILE A 10 -4.73 -8.45 -0.58
N ILE A 11 -3.79 -9.30 -0.19
CA ILE A 11 -3.86 -10.76 -0.32
C ILE A 11 -3.63 -11.39 1.05
N LYS A 12 -4.41 -12.42 1.39
CA LYS A 12 -4.09 -13.32 2.51
C LYS A 12 -3.22 -14.47 1.99
N GLU A 13 -1.95 -14.49 2.36
CA GLU A 13 -1.01 -15.57 2.02
C GLU A 13 -0.64 -16.37 3.27
N ASN A 14 -1.10 -17.62 3.38
CA ASN A 14 -0.91 -18.45 4.57
C ASN A 14 -1.42 -17.73 5.85
N ASN A 15 -0.52 -17.44 6.78
CA ASN A 15 -0.82 -16.71 8.01
C ASN A 15 -0.63 -15.19 7.89
N ASP A 16 -0.13 -14.69 6.76
CA ASP A 16 0.19 -13.28 6.57
C ASP A 16 -0.84 -12.57 5.68
N PHE A 17 -0.94 -11.26 5.86
CA PHE A 17 -1.54 -10.32 4.93
C PHE A 17 -0.40 -9.66 4.15
N VAL A 18 -0.60 -9.51 2.85
CA VAL A 18 0.36 -8.90 1.93
C VAL A 18 -0.36 -7.78 1.19
N ALA A 19 0.11 -6.54 1.30
CA ALA A 19 -0.37 -5.43 0.48
C ALA A 19 0.67 -5.08 -0.57
N LYS A 20 0.24 -5.00 -1.82
CA LYS A 20 1.04 -4.54 -2.95
C LYS A 20 0.49 -3.21 -3.43
N ILE A 21 1.32 -2.17 -3.35
CA ILE A 21 0.99 -0.82 -3.79
C ILE A 21 1.77 -0.54 -5.06
N GLN A 22 1.10 0.03 -6.05
CA GLN A 22 1.72 0.57 -7.25
C GLN A 22 1.23 2.00 -7.46
N SER A 23 2.14 2.97 -7.35
CA SER A 23 1.89 4.38 -7.64
C SER A 23 2.99 4.95 -8.54
N ASP A 24 2.69 6.05 -9.23
CA ASP A 24 3.64 6.66 -10.16
C ASP A 24 4.82 7.34 -9.45
N LEU A 25 4.56 7.97 -8.31
CA LEU A 25 5.59 8.65 -7.51
C LEU A 25 6.38 7.66 -6.65
N GLY A 26 5.69 6.66 -6.12
CA GLY A 26 6.19 5.72 -5.13
C GLY A 26 6.72 4.38 -5.66
N GLY A 27 6.47 4.07 -6.93
CA GLY A 27 6.85 2.80 -7.54
C GLY A 27 6.05 1.62 -7.00
N ILE A 28 6.69 0.44 -6.95
CA ILE A 28 6.09 -0.80 -6.44
C ILE A 28 6.58 -1.04 -5.02
N ARG A 29 5.66 -1.21 -4.07
CA ARG A 29 5.95 -1.54 -2.66
C ARG A 29 5.15 -2.75 -2.21
N GLU A 30 5.76 -3.58 -1.36
CA GLU A 30 5.11 -4.73 -0.73
C GLU A 30 5.24 -4.63 0.80
N TYR A 31 4.12 -4.81 1.49
CA TYR A 31 4.01 -4.81 2.94
C TYR A 31 3.48 -6.16 3.40
N ARG A 32 4.00 -6.70 4.49
CA ARG A 32 3.64 -8.04 4.98
C ARG A 32 3.60 -8.09 6.51
N SER A 33 2.50 -8.59 7.07
CA SER A 33 2.39 -8.91 8.50
C SER A 33 1.36 -10.03 8.73
N ALA A 34 1.50 -10.75 9.84
CA ALA A 34 0.47 -11.67 10.31
C ALA A 34 -0.84 -10.93 10.67
N TYR A 35 -0.76 -9.65 11.03
CA TYR A 35 -1.88 -8.81 11.42
C TYR A 35 -2.24 -7.81 10.31
N PHE A 36 -3.52 -7.72 9.98
CA PHE A 36 -4.01 -6.86 8.91
C PHE A 36 -3.80 -5.37 9.22
N GLU A 37 -4.03 -4.98 10.47
CA GLU A 37 -3.87 -3.59 10.92
C GLU A 37 -2.44 -3.08 10.72
N ASP A 38 -1.42 -3.90 11.00
CA ASP A 38 -0.02 -3.52 10.78
C ASP A 38 0.25 -3.20 9.30
N VAL A 39 -0.31 -3.99 8.38
CA VAL A 39 -0.16 -3.78 6.93
C VAL A 39 -0.87 -2.50 6.53
N LEU A 40 -2.10 -2.29 7.00
CA LEU A 40 -2.89 -1.09 6.75
C LEU A 40 -2.17 0.16 7.22
N ASP A 41 -1.79 0.21 8.49
CA ASP A 41 -1.12 1.36 9.09
C ASP A 41 0.12 1.72 8.28
N GLN A 42 0.93 0.72 7.93
CA GLN A 42 2.19 0.96 7.24
C GLN A 42 1.97 1.54 5.84
N PHE A 43 1.13 0.93 4.99
CA PHE A 43 0.97 1.46 3.63
C PHE A 43 0.16 2.75 3.58
N VAL A 44 -0.75 2.97 4.53
CA VAL A 44 -1.54 4.22 4.60
C VAL A 44 -0.66 5.39 4.97
N ILE A 45 0.24 5.24 5.96
CA ILE A 45 1.21 6.28 6.32
C ILE A 45 2.09 6.62 5.12
N ASP A 46 2.66 5.61 4.47
CA ASP A 46 3.53 5.83 3.29
C ASP A 46 2.78 6.54 2.15
N LEU A 47 1.52 6.17 1.88
CA LEU A 47 0.69 6.85 0.88
C LEU A 47 0.34 8.28 1.28
N GLN A 48 0.10 8.55 2.56
CA GLN A 48 -0.15 9.91 3.03
C GLN A 48 1.09 10.79 2.84
N GLU A 49 2.27 10.33 3.26
CA GLU A 49 3.52 11.06 3.07
C GLU A 49 3.84 11.29 1.58
N GLU A 50 3.57 10.29 0.74
CA GLU A 50 3.74 10.38 -0.71
C GLU A 50 2.82 11.45 -1.32
N PHE A 51 1.53 11.48 -0.95
CA PHE A 51 0.56 12.40 -1.53
C PHE A 51 0.59 13.80 -0.89
N GLU A 52 1.06 13.96 0.35
CA GLU A 52 1.33 15.29 0.94
C GLU A 52 2.48 16.03 0.23
N SER A 53 3.31 15.30 -0.53
CA SER A 53 4.43 15.86 -1.29
C SER A 53 4.02 16.36 -2.70
N ILE A 54 2.74 16.28 -3.08
CA ILE A 54 2.17 16.66 -4.39
C ILE A 54 1.38 17.97 -4.29
#